data_AF-A0A1F9M185-F1
#
_entry.id   AF-A0A1F9M185-F1
#
_cell.length_a   1.000
_cell.length_b   1.000
_cell.length_c   1.000
_cell.angle_alpha   90.00
_cell.angle_beta   90.00
_cell.angle_gamma   90.00
#
_symmetry.space_group_name_H-M   'P 1'
#
loop_
_entity.id
_entity.type
_entity.pdbx_description
1 polymer ?
#
loop_
_entity_poly.entity_id
_entity_poly.type
_entity_poly.pdbx_seq_one_letter_code
_entity_poly.pdbx_strand_id
1 'polypeptide(L)'
;MLFAYPVELIKDDNNTVRAIFPDVPEAITFGDDEDEVLLHACDALETALAMEVDEKQKLPRPSPAKGRRTVAQGRLSRRIDEHLYRPPNSRIVL
;
A
#
# COMPACT_ATOMS: atom_id res chain seq x y z
N MET A 1 10.26 12.93 -8.34
CA MET A 1 9.53 13.53 -7.20
C MET A 1 8.98 12.39 -6.37
N LEU A 2 9.04 12.48 -5.03
CA LEU A 2 8.46 11.49 -4.12
C LEU A 2 7.11 12.04 -3.65
N PHE A 3 6.01 11.37 -3.98
CA PHE A 3 4.68 11.72 -3.47
C PHE A 3 4.32 10.79 -2.32
N ALA A 4 3.65 11.31 -1.29
CA ALA A 4 3.15 10.51 -0.17
C ALA A 4 1.62 10.64 -0.13
N TYR A 5 0.92 9.53 -0.36
CA TYR A 5 -0.53 9.50 -0.47
C TYR A 5 -1.16 9.10 0.86
N PRO A 6 -2.18 9.82 1.36
CA PRO A 6 -2.91 9.42 2.56
C PRO A 6 -3.57 8.06 2.36
N VAL A 7 -3.43 7.18 3.35
CA VAL A 7 -4.08 5.86 3.37
C VAL A 7 -5.00 5.76 4.57
N GLU A 8 -6.17 5.17 4.34
CA GLU A 8 -7.15 4.84 5.36
C GLU A 8 -7.13 3.33 5.59
N LEU A 9 -6.88 2.92 6.83
CA LEU A 9 -6.90 1.52 7.24
C LEU A 9 -8.24 1.22 7.91
N ILE A 10 -8.94 0.23 7.38
CA ILE A 10 -10.28 -0.16 7.81
C ILE A 10 -10.24 -1.62 8.18
N LYS A 11 -10.55 -1.95 9.44
CA LYS A 11 -10.71 -3.35 9.86
C LYS A 11 -11.94 -3.95 9.20
N ASP A 12 -11.79 -5.14 8.63
CA ASP A 12 -12.87 -5.89 8.00
C ASP A 12 -13.39 -7.02 8.92
N ASP A 13 -14.49 -7.65 8.52
CA ASP A 13 -15.20 -8.67 9.32
C ASP A 13 -14.51 -10.05 9.38
N ASN A 14 -13.53 -10.28 8.51
CA ASN A 14 -12.78 -11.53 8.35
C ASN A 14 -11.39 -11.51 9.02
N ASN A 15 -11.19 -10.64 10.01
CA ASN A 15 -9.91 -10.38 10.68
C ASN A 15 -8.81 -9.82 9.77
N THR A 16 -9.15 -9.26 8.61
CA THR A 16 -8.19 -8.52 7.78
C THR A 16 -8.31 -7.02 7.99
N VAL A 17 -7.29 -6.29 7.55
CA VAL A 17 -7.28 -4.84 7.42
C VAL A 17 -7.26 -4.51 5.94
N ARG A 18 -8.16 -3.63 5.50
CA ARG A 18 -8.19 -3.07 4.14
C ARG A 18 -7.52 -1.70 4.13
N ALA A 19 -6.67 -1.44 3.13
CA ALA A 19 -6.13 -0.12 2.82
C ALA A 19 -6.86 0.49 1.63
N ILE A 20 -7.23 1.77 1.75
CA ILE A 20 -7.84 2.58 0.69
C ILE A 20 -7.10 3.91 0.57
N PHE A 21 -6.81 4.34 -0.65
CA PHE A 21 -6.28 5.66 -0.95
C PHE A 21 -7.39 6.58 -1.47
N PRO A 22 -7.77 7.63 -0.72
CA PRO A 22 -8.86 8.54 -1.14
C PRO A 22 -8.58 9.27 -2.47
N ASP A 23 -7.30 9.46 -2.79
CA ASP A 23 -6.85 10.11 -4.02
C ASP A 23 -6.58 9.12 -5.17
N VAL A 24 -6.58 7.81 -4.89
CA VAL A 24 -6.33 6.71 -5.84
C VAL A 24 -7.24 5.53 -5.48
N PRO A 25 -8.56 5.63 -5.72
CA PRO A 25 -9.54 4.65 -5.25
C PRO A 25 -9.36 3.25 -5.89
N GLU A 26 -8.61 3.12 -6.97
CA GLU A 26 -8.21 1.87 -7.61
C GLU A 26 -7.14 1.12 -6.80
N ALA A 27 -6.36 1.83 -5.98
CA ALA A 27 -5.37 1.23 -5.09
C ALA A 27 -6.05 0.70 -3.82
N ILE A 28 -6.57 -0.52 -3.90
CA ILE A 28 -7.19 -1.23 -2.76
C ILE A 28 -6.43 -2.52 -2.51
N THR A 29 -6.12 -2.81 -1.24
CA THR A 29 -5.50 -4.06 -0.84
C THR A 29 -5.84 -4.43 0.60
N PHE A 30 -5.42 -5.63 1.01
CA PHE A 30 -5.73 -6.23 2.31
C PHE A 30 -4.47 -6.85 2.93
N GLY A 31 -4.45 -6.97 4.25
CA GLY A 31 -3.46 -7.73 5.01
C GLY A 31 -4.07 -8.28 6.30
N ASP A 32 -3.41 -9.23 6.95
CA ASP A 32 -3.85 -9.81 8.22
C ASP A 32 -3.72 -8.79 9.37
N ASP A 33 -2.84 -7.80 9.23
CA ASP A 33 -2.64 -6.72 10.20
C ASP A 33 -2.24 -5.38 9.54
N GLU A 34 -2.01 -4.35 10.37
CA GLU A 34 -1.63 -3.02 9.90
C GLU A 34 -0.25 -2.97 9.21
N ASP A 35 0.70 -3.82 9.60
CA ASP A 35 2.04 -3.81 9.01
C ASP A 35 2.02 -4.49 7.63
N GLU A 36 1.37 -5.64 7.54
CA GLU A 36 1.19 -6.35 6.27
C GLU A 36 0.37 -5.53 5.27
N VAL A 37 -0.76 -4.94 5.69
CA VAL A 37 -1.58 -4.14 4.78
C VAL A 37 -0.82 -2.92 4.25
N LEU A 38 0.06 -2.30 5.04
CA LEU A 38 0.87 -1.16 4.59
C LEU A 38 1.98 -1.58 3.63
N LEU A 39 2.57 -2.76 3.82
CA LEU A 39 3.49 -3.35 2.86
C LEU A 39 2.80 -3.56 1.52
N HIS A 40 1.62 -4.17 1.53
CA HIS A 40 0.81 -4.36 0.32
C HIS A 40 0.32 -3.04 -0.29
N ALA A 41 0.01 -2.03 0.52
CA ALA A 41 -0.53 -0.75 0.07
C ALA A 41 0.47 0.02 -0.81
N CYS A 42 1.77 -0.16 -0.58
CA CYS A 42 2.81 0.39 -1.44
C CYS A 42 2.71 -0.17 -2.87
N ASP A 43 2.56 -1.48 -3.00
CA ASP A 43 2.49 -2.16 -4.28
C ASP A 43 1.18 -1.88 -5.02
N ALA A 44 0.07 -1.81 -4.29
CA ALA A 44 -1.23 -1.42 -4.83
C ALA A 44 -1.20 0.02 -5.38
N LEU A 45 -0.59 0.96 -4.63
CA LEU A 45 -0.45 2.35 -5.05
C LEU A 45 0.44 2.48 -6.29
N GLU A 46 1.60 1.79 -6.34
CA GLU A 46 2.47 1.81 -7.52
C GLU A 46 1.77 1.23 -8.76
N THR A 47 1.01 0.15 -8.59
CA THR A 47 0.26 -0.50 -9.68
C THR A 47 -0.83 0.41 -10.23
N ALA A 48 -1.67 0.99 -9.36
CA ALA A 48 -2.75 1.89 -9.79
C ALA A 48 -2.20 3.13 -10.51
N LEU A 49 -1.14 3.75 -9.99
CA LEU A 49 -0.53 4.90 -10.64
C LEU A 49 0.13 4.54 -11.98
N ALA A 50 0.65 3.32 -12.14
CA ALA A 50 1.14 2.84 -13.43
C ALA A 50 0.00 2.68 -14.45
N MET A 51 -1.17 2.17 -14.03
CA MET A 51 -2.35 2.06 -14.88
C MET A 51 -2.83 3.44 -15.36
N GLU A 52 -2.87 4.44 -14.48
CA GLU A 52 -3.21 5.83 -14.86
C GLU A 52 -2.28 6.37 -15.97
N VAL A 53 -0.99 6.06 -15.89
CA VAL A 53 -0.01 6.45 -16.93
C VAL A 53 -0.28 5.72 -18.25
N ASP A 54 -0.55 4.42 -18.20
CA ASP A 54 -0.83 3.60 -19.38
C ASP A 54 -2.13 4.05 -20.08
N GLU A 55 -3.14 4.44 -19.30
CA GLU A 55 -4.38 5.04 -19.79
C GLU A 55 -4.23 6.49 -20.27
N LYS A 56 -3.01 7.06 -20.17
CA LYS A 56 -2.68 8.46 -20.50
C LYS A 56 -3.52 9.47 -19.71
N GLN A 57 -3.95 9.08 -18.53
CA GLN A 57 -4.61 9.96 -17.58
C GLN A 57 -3.58 10.81 -16.85
N LYS A 58 -4.05 11.88 -16.22
CA LYS A 58 -3.20 12.74 -15.40
C LYS A 58 -3.04 12.10 -14.03
N LEU A 59 -1.79 11.87 -13.61
CA LEU A 59 -1.51 11.34 -12.27
C LEU A 59 -2.21 12.17 -11.17
N PRO A 60 -2.96 11.53 -10.27
CA PRO A 60 -3.60 12.20 -9.16
C PRO A 60 -2.54 12.78 -8.22
N ARG A 61 -2.82 13.94 -7.62
CA ARG A 61 -1.94 14.55 -6.61
C ARG A 61 -2.40 14.12 -5.22
N PRO A 62 -1.48 13.82 -4.29
CA PRO A 62 -1.87 13.46 -2.93
C PRO A 62 -2.56 14.65 -2.24
N SER A 63 -3.68 14.37 -1.58
CA SER A 63 -4.33 15.30 -0.68
C SER A 63 -3.54 15.44 0.63
N PRO A 64 -3.78 16.52 1.42
CA PRO A 64 -3.18 16.63 2.75
C PRO A 64 -3.55 15.43 3.64
N ALA A 65 -2.55 14.90 4.36
CA ALA A 65 -2.73 13.72 5.22
C ALA A 65 -3.77 13.92 6.33
N LYS A 66 -3.87 15.13 6.91
CA LYS A 66 -4.81 15.47 8.00
C LYS A 66 -4.80 14.46 9.16
N GLY A 67 -3.61 13.97 9.53
CA GLY A 67 -3.41 12.98 10.60
C GLY A 67 -3.52 11.52 10.17
N ARG A 68 -3.87 11.23 8.91
CA ARG A 68 -3.83 9.87 8.33
C ARG A 68 -2.39 9.42 8.11
N ARG A 69 -2.18 8.10 8.12
CA ARG A 69 -0.92 7.48 7.65
C ARG A 69 -0.72 7.82 6.17
N THR A 70 0.53 7.79 5.70
CA THR A 70 0.85 8.03 4.29
C THR A 70 1.75 6.95 3.72
N VAL A 71 1.54 6.59 2.47
CA VAL A 71 2.40 5.66 1.72
C VAL A 71 3.11 6.41 0.60
N ALA A 72 4.42 6.25 0.50
CA ALA A 72 5.24 6.95 -0.48
C ALA A 72 5.25 6.21 -1.82
N GLN A 73 4.99 6.93 -2.91
CA GLN A 73 5.22 6.49 -4.28
C GLN A 73 6.73 6.58 -4.56
N GLY A 74 7.45 5.46 -4.40
CA GLY A 74 8.87 5.35 -4.75
C GLY A 74 9.63 4.27 -3.96
N ARG A 75 10.38 3.43 -4.70
CA ARG A 75 11.22 2.29 -4.29
C ARG A 75 12.37 2.56 -3.28
N LEU A 76 12.19 3.38 -2.26
CA LEU A 76 13.16 3.49 -1.15
C LEU A 76 12.89 2.49 -0.01
N SER A 77 11.77 1.77 0.02
CA SER A 77 11.51 0.73 1.04
C SER A 77 11.97 -0.68 0.64
N ARG A 78 11.95 -1.06 -0.65
CA ARG A 78 12.20 -2.46 -1.05
C ARG A 78 13.68 -2.92 -0.95
N ARG A 79 14.64 -2.04 -0.63
CA ARG A 79 16.08 -2.43 -0.49
C ARG A 79 16.49 -2.90 0.90
N ILE A 80 15.60 -2.93 1.89
CA ILE A 80 15.94 -3.36 3.25
C ILE A 80 15.04 -4.48 3.84
N ASP A 81 13.89 -4.81 3.25
CA ASP A 81 12.91 -5.70 3.90
C ASP A 81 12.57 -7.03 3.19
N GLU A 82 12.94 -7.24 1.91
CA GLU A 82 12.54 -8.48 1.19
C GLU A 82 13.18 -9.76 1.78
N HIS A 83 14.26 -9.64 2.56
CA HIS A 83 14.84 -10.75 3.33
C HIS A 83 14.37 -10.84 4.79
N LEU A 84 13.55 -9.89 5.27
CA LEU A 84 13.08 -9.85 6.66
C LEU A 84 11.58 -10.13 6.83
N TYR A 85 10.76 -10.09 5.77
CA TYR A 85 9.38 -10.56 5.87
C TYR A 85 9.31 -12.09 5.93
N ARG A 86 9.23 -12.64 7.14
CA ARG A 86 8.82 -14.02 7.39
C ARG A 86 7.38 -13.99 7.91
N PRO A 87 6.38 -14.48 7.16
CA PRO A 87 5.03 -14.53 7.67
C PRO A 87 4.98 -15.46 8.89
N PRO A 88 4.14 -15.18 9.90
CA PRO A 88 4.14 -15.87 11.20
C PRO A 88 3.83 -17.38 11.16
N ASN A 89 3.60 -17.99 9.98
CA ASN A 89 3.25 -19.41 9.82
C ASN A 89 4.05 -20.20 8.77
N SER A 90 5.24 -19.76 8.36
CA SER A 90 6.11 -20.62 7.53
C SER A 90 6.71 -21.77 8.34
N ARG A 91 5.95 -22.86 8.48
CA ARG A 91 6.50 -24.19 8.72
C ARG A 91 7.30 -24.59 7.48
N ILE A 92 8.62 -24.60 7.60
CA ILE A 92 9.50 -25.31 6.67
C ILE A 92 9.22 -26.80 6.89
N VAL A 93 8.55 -27.44 5.94
CA VAL A 93 8.55 -28.89 5.86
C VAL A 93 9.88 -29.25 5.18
N LEU A 94 10.82 -29.77 5.96
CA LEU A 94 12.09 -30.32 5.47
C LEU A 94 11.85 -31.66 4.79
#